data_AF-A0A0S9KCY2-F1
#
_entry.id   AF-A0A0S9KCY2-F1
#
_cell.length_a   1.000
_cell.length_b   1.000
_cell.length_c   1.000
_cell.angle_alpha   90.00
_cell.angle_beta   90.00
_cell.angle_gamma   90.00
#
_symmetry.space_group_name_H-M   'P 1'
#
loop_
_entity.id
_entity.type
_entity.pdbx_description
1 polymer ?
#
loop_
_entity_poly.entity_id
_entity_poly.type
_entity_poly.pdbx_seq_one_letter_code
_entity_poly.pdbx_strand_id
1 'polypeptide(L)'
;MSEDTVRFEAGPAIVAVDSFLEGRITSGVTDLTEVFTPAELMVSFWGFSMNIMDAAPEFMPAHHTGRHPGVRMAAAVMEAGIAVVDTHANPEYRAALRSSFHELGQNVIQNIEMMEGGGSLSDLDVSLPSLHGNHTTATLIGAATFTSGLIRVEALTRKESSGDVLNRHRARLAAQMA
;
A
#
# COMPACT_ATOMS: atom_id res chain seq x y z
N MET A 1 -26.49 -6.63 -3.80
CA MET A 1 -25.13 -6.97 -3.35
C MET A 1 -24.71 -5.78 -2.51
N SER A 2 -24.49 -5.95 -1.20
CA SER A 2 -24.04 -4.82 -0.38
C SER A 2 -22.64 -4.44 -0.84
N GLU A 3 -22.48 -3.17 -1.16
CA GLU A 3 -21.18 -2.54 -1.30
C GLU A 3 -20.54 -2.54 0.10
N ASP A 4 -19.85 -3.62 0.43
CA ASP A 4 -18.93 -3.65 1.56
C ASP A 4 -17.68 -2.85 1.16
N THR A 5 -17.88 -1.57 0.82
CA THR A 5 -16.80 -0.61 0.60
C THR A 5 -16.20 -0.38 1.96
N VAL A 6 -15.08 -1.04 2.21
CA VAL A 6 -14.48 -0.92 3.52
C VAL A 6 -13.94 0.50 3.66
N ARG A 7 -14.63 1.27 4.52
CA ARG A 7 -14.30 2.66 4.84
C ARG A 7 -13.07 2.69 5.72
N PHE A 8 -11.91 2.40 5.15
CA PHE A 8 -10.64 2.54 5.83
C PHE A 8 -10.17 3.99 5.77
N GLU A 9 -9.65 4.50 6.87
CA GLU A 9 -9.00 5.80 6.92
C GLU A 9 -7.69 5.76 6.11
N ALA A 10 -7.76 5.96 4.80
CA ALA A 10 -6.62 5.99 3.88
C ALA A 10 -5.83 7.31 3.92
N GLY A 11 -6.31 8.31 4.68
CA GLY A 11 -5.71 9.64 4.78
C GLY A 11 -4.23 9.63 5.20
N PRO A 12 -3.84 8.97 6.31
CA PRO A 12 -2.44 8.87 6.72
C PRO A 12 -1.55 8.22 5.66
N ALA A 13 -2.01 7.14 5.02
CA ALA A 13 -1.26 6.48 3.95
C ALA A 13 -1.06 7.39 2.74
N ILE A 14 -2.08 8.16 2.33
CA ILE A 14 -1.98 9.16 1.27
C ILE A 14 -0.90 10.20 1.58
N VAL A 15 -0.85 10.71 2.82
CA VAL A 15 0.15 11.72 3.24
C VAL A 15 1.57 11.14 3.22
N ALA A 16 1.74 9.90 3.69
CA ALA A 16 3.03 9.21 3.65
C ALA A 16 3.50 8.94 2.21
N VAL A 17 2.58 8.54 1.30
CA VAL A 17 2.90 8.35 -0.12
C VAL A 17 3.30 9.67 -0.77
N ASP A 18 2.58 10.76 -0.48
CA ASP A 18 2.95 12.09 -0.97
C ASP A 18 4.37 12.49 -0.53
N SER A 19 4.66 12.29 0.77
CA SER A 19 5.99 12.50 1.34
C SER A 19 7.06 11.65 0.66
N PHE A 20 6.75 10.40 0.27
CA PHE A 20 7.66 9.55 -0.49
C PHE A 20 7.92 10.06 -1.90
N LEU A 21 6.89 10.52 -2.59
CA LEU A 21 7.03 11.09 -3.94
C LEU A 21 7.89 12.36 -3.93
N GLU A 22 7.87 13.12 -2.84
CA GLU A 22 8.72 14.28 -2.61
C GLU A 22 10.13 13.96 -2.06
N GLY A 23 10.46 12.68 -1.83
CA GLY A 23 11.75 12.28 -1.27
C GLY A 23 11.92 12.53 0.23
N ARG A 24 10.81 12.71 0.95
CA ARG A 24 10.74 13.01 2.40
C ARG A 24 10.08 11.89 3.21
N ILE A 25 10.16 10.63 2.75
CA ILE A 25 9.43 9.51 3.38
C ILE A 25 9.76 9.34 4.87
N THR A 26 11.03 9.43 5.26
CA THR A 26 11.43 9.21 6.66
C THR A 26 10.80 10.24 7.58
N SER A 27 10.94 11.54 7.25
CA SER A 27 10.32 12.60 8.05
C SER A 27 8.80 12.52 8.01
N GLY A 28 8.20 12.27 6.84
CA GLY A 28 6.74 12.17 6.72
C GLY A 28 6.14 11.04 7.56
N VAL A 29 6.79 9.87 7.60
CA VAL A 29 6.36 8.76 8.47
C VAL A 29 6.59 9.07 9.94
N THR A 30 7.72 9.69 10.29
CA THR A 30 7.99 10.12 11.67
C THR A 30 6.95 11.12 12.17
N ASP A 31 6.63 12.15 11.39
CA ASP A 31 5.62 13.16 11.73
C ASP A 31 4.24 12.51 11.94
N LEU A 32 3.88 11.53 11.10
CA LEU A 32 2.63 10.78 11.25
C LEU A 32 2.59 9.94 12.54
N THR A 33 3.72 9.40 13.00
CA THR A 33 3.78 8.65 14.27
C THR A 33 3.62 9.51 15.51
N GLU A 34 3.68 10.85 15.38
CA GLU A 34 3.36 11.77 16.49
C GLU A 34 1.85 11.90 16.71
N VAL A 35 1.04 11.58 15.69
CA VAL A 35 -0.42 11.79 15.70
C VAL A 35 -1.19 10.47 15.71
N PHE A 36 -0.69 9.45 15.00
CA PHE A 36 -1.34 8.17 14.83
C PHE A 36 -0.50 7.05 15.46
N THR A 37 -1.18 6.05 16.01
CA THR A 37 -0.51 4.84 16.45
C THR A 37 0.06 4.08 15.25
N PRO A 38 1.15 3.30 15.45
CA PRO A 38 1.70 2.48 14.37
C PRO A 38 0.71 1.48 13.76
N ALA A 39 -0.24 0.98 14.56
CA ALA A 39 -1.27 0.08 14.09
C ALA A 39 -2.25 0.77 13.14
N GLU A 40 -2.73 1.98 13.49
CA GLU A 40 -3.59 2.78 12.63
C GLU A 40 -2.91 3.11 11.30
N LEU A 41 -1.62 3.48 11.34
CA LEU A 41 -0.85 3.74 10.13
C LEU A 41 -0.72 2.49 9.25
N MET A 42 -0.42 1.32 9.83
CA MET A 42 -0.35 0.07 9.07
C MET A 42 -1.69 -0.32 8.44
N VAL A 43 -2.80 -0.17 9.18
CA VAL A 43 -4.15 -0.40 8.65
C VAL A 43 -4.45 0.58 7.52
N SER A 44 -4.04 1.85 7.65
CA SER A 44 -4.17 2.86 6.61
C SER A 44 -3.42 2.47 5.33
N PHE A 45 -2.16 2.01 5.46
CA PHE A 45 -1.36 1.55 4.31
C PHE A 45 -1.97 0.34 3.62
N TRP A 46 -2.44 -0.64 4.40
CA TRP A 46 -3.11 -1.80 3.86
C TRP A 46 -4.41 -1.44 3.15
N GLY A 47 -5.29 -0.67 3.81
CA GLY A 47 -6.56 -0.23 3.22
C GLY A 47 -6.36 0.60 1.96
N PHE A 48 -5.38 1.50 1.95
CA PHE A 48 -5.08 2.29 0.74
C PHE A 48 -4.52 1.42 -0.39
N SER A 49 -3.65 0.46 -0.08
CA SER A 49 -3.14 -0.50 -1.08
C SER A 49 -4.26 -1.35 -1.69
N MET A 50 -5.21 -1.83 -0.89
CA MET A 50 -6.39 -2.55 -1.37
C MET A 50 -7.22 -1.69 -2.33
N ASN A 51 -7.46 -0.42 -2.01
CA ASN A 51 -8.20 0.52 -2.86
C ASN A 51 -7.51 0.76 -4.21
N ILE A 52 -6.19 0.94 -4.22
CA ILE A 52 -5.43 1.10 -5.47
C ILE A 52 -5.54 -0.16 -6.32
N MET A 53 -5.42 -1.34 -5.71
CA MET A 53 -5.47 -2.62 -6.42
C MET A 53 -6.86 -2.97 -6.94
N ASP A 54 -7.91 -2.64 -6.20
CA ASP A 54 -9.31 -2.79 -6.63
C ASP A 54 -9.62 -1.90 -7.85
N ALA A 55 -9.02 -0.71 -7.93
CA ALA A 55 -9.15 0.18 -9.08
C ALA A 55 -8.36 -0.29 -10.32
N ALA A 56 -7.47 -1.28 -10.20
CA ALA A 56 -6.59 -1.73 -11.28
C ALA A 56 -7.29 -2.11 -12.59
N PRO A 57 -8.46 -2.79 -12.59
CA PRO A 57 -9.18 -3.14 -13.83
C PRO A 57 -9.58 -1.94 -14.70
N GLU A 58 -9.66 -0.73 -14.14
CA GLU A 58 -10.00 0.47 -14.90
C GLU A 58 -8.92 0.90 -15.89
N PHE A 59 -7.68 0.42 -15.71
CA PHE A 59 -6.53 0.86 -16.51
C PHE A 59 -5.58 -0.27 -16.90
N MET A 60 -5.67 -1.43 -16.27
CA MET A 60 -4.92 -2.62 -16.64
C MET A 60 -5.87 -3.66 -17.23
N PRO A 61 -5.72 -4.03 -18.51
CA PRO A 61 -6.57 -5.04 -19.12
C PRO A 61 -6.36 -6.41 -18.48
N ALA A 62 -7.40 -7.25 -18.57
CA ALA A 62 -7.32 -8.65 -18.22
C ALA A 62 -6.19 -9.34 -19.02
N HIS A 63 -5.51 -10.29 -18.37
CA HIS A 63 -4.36 -10.99 -18.93
C HIS A 63 -4.66 -12.47 -19.08
N HIS A 64 -3.97 -13.15 -20.00
CA HIS A 64 -4.18 -14.57 -20.28
C HIS A 64 -3.96 -15.49 -19.07
N THR A 65 -3.30 -15.00 -18.02
CA THR A 65 -3.11 -15.72 -16.75
C THR A 65 -4.36 -15.81 -15.90
N GLY A 66 -5.44 -15.06 -16.21
CA GLY A 66 -6.69 -15.05 -15.45
C GLY A 66 -6.60 -14.42 -14.06
N ARG A 67 -5.42 -13.89 -13.66
CA ARG A 67 -5.23 -13.21 -12.37
C ARG A 67 -5.79 -11.79 -12.42
N HIS A 68 -6.39 -11.36 -11.30
CA HIS A 68 -6.86 -10.00 -11.11
C HIS A 68 -5.75 -8.97 -11.44
N PRO A 69 -6.05 -7.90 -12.20
CA PRO A 69 -5.05 -6.88 -12.55
C PRO A 69 -4.30 -6.30 -11.35
N GLY A 70 -4.99 -6.09 -10.22
CA GLY A 70 -4.37 -5.61 -8.97
C GLY A 70 -3.31 -6.56 -8.41
N VAL A 71 -3.52 -7.88 -8.50
CA VAL A 71 -2.52 -8.87 -8.06
C VAL A 71 -1.26 -8.77 -8.91
N ARG A 72 -1.40 -8.59 -10.22
CA ARG A 72 -0.26 -8.41 -11.13
C ARG A 72 0.50 -7.12 -10.84
N MET A 73 -0.22 -6.07 -10.50
CA MET A 73 0.34 -4.78 -10.11
C MET A 73 1.18 -4.90 -8.83
N ALA A 74 0.65 -5.52 -7.77
CA ALA A 74 1.40 -5.78 -6.54
C ALA A 74 2.61 -6.69 -6.78
N ALA A 75 2.46 -7.75 -7.58
CA ALA A 75 3.57 -8.64 -7.93
C ALA A 75 4.71 -7.87 -8.64
N ALA A 76 4.38 -6.94 -9.54
CA ALA A 76 5.37 -6.10 -10.20
C ALA A 76 6.11 -5.17 -9.22
N VAL A 77 5.40 -4.61 -8.23
CA VAL A 77 6.02 -3.81 -7.15
C VAL A 77 6.96 -4.69 -6.32
N MET A 78 6.51 -5.88 -5.94
CA MET A 78 7.31 -6.81 -5.15
C MET A 78 8.56 -7.30 -5.90
N GLU A 79 8.44 -7.58 -7.20
CA GLU A 79 9.55 -7.99 -8.07
C GLU A 79 10.57 -6.86 -8.27
N ALA A 80 10.11 -5.63 -8.47
CA ALA A 80 10.99 -4.46 -8.49
C ALA A 80 11.70 -4.24 -7.14
N GLY A 81 11.05 -4.67 -6.06
CA GLY A 81 11.53 -4.56 -4.70
C GLY A 81 11.62 -3.11 -4.23
N ILE A 82 12.34 -2.90 -3.15
CA ILE A 82 12.60 -1.56 -2.63
C ILE A 82 13.81 -1.02 -3.38
N ALA A 83 13.58 0.00 -4.22
CA ALA A 83 14.64 0.66 -4.96
C ALA A 83 15.76 1.08 -3.97
N VAL A 84 16.93 0.45 -4.11
CA VAL A 84 18.17 0.86 -3.41
C VAL A 84 18.13 0.68 -1.87
N VAL A 85 17.82 -0.51 -1.35
CA VAL A 85 18.00 -0.80 0.08
C VAL A 85 19.48 -1.00 0.40
N ASP A 86 20.22 0.10 0.56
CA ASP A 86 21.46 0.11 1.36
C ASP A 86 21.89 1.52 1.84
N THR A 87 20.95 2.44 2.09
CA THR A 87 21.32 3.77 2.62
C THR A 87 21.51 3.77 4.15
N HIS A 88 20.85 2.87 4.87
CA HIS A 88 20.95 2.80 6.33
C HIS A 88 21.95 1.73 6.77
N ALA A 89 22.95 2.09 7.57
CA ALA A 89 24.03 1.17 7.99
C ALA A 89 23.54 0.01 8.90
N ASN A 90 22.42 0.17 9.61
CA ASN A 90 21.90 -0.83 10.55
C ASN A 90 21.21 -2.02 9.82
N PRO A 91 21.74 -3.26 9.94
CA PRO A 91 21.17 -4.44 9.29
C PRO A 91 19.75 -4.81 9.77
N GLU A 92 19.44 -4.64 11.05
CA GLU A 92 18.13 -4.97 11.63
C GLU A 92 17.05 -4.02 11.11
N TYR A 93 17.39 -2.74 10.98
CA TYR A 93 16.51 -1.75 10.36
C TYR A 93 16.19 -2.11 8.91
N ARG A 94 17.20 -2.50 8.12
CA ARG A 94 17.00 -2.95 6.73
C ARG A 94 16.15 -4.21 6.67
N ALA A 95 16.33 -5.15 7.59
CA ALA A 95 15.55 -6.38 7.66
C ALA A 95 14.08 -6.08 7.95
N ALA A 96 13.76 -5.25 8.94
CA ALA A 96 12.39 -4.86 9.28
C ALA A 96 11.69 -4.14 8.12
N LEU A 97 12.38 -3.21 7.46
CA LEU A 97 11.87 -2.51 6.28
C LEU A 97 11.56 -3.47 5.12
N ARG A 98 12.47 -4.42 4.83
CA ARG A 98 12.24 -5.41 3.77
C ARG A 98 11.12 -6.38 4.13
N SER A 99 11.07 -6.84 5.38
CA SER A 99 10.03 -7.77 5.86
C SER A 99 8.65 -7.15 5.71
N SER A 100 8.46 -5.96 6.27
CA SER A 100 7.17 -5.24 6.22
C SER A 100 6.70 -4.90 4.80
N PHE A 101 7.61 -4.51 3.91
CA PHE A 101 7.30 -4.31 2.49
C PHE A 101 6.75 -5.59 1.85
N HIS A 102 7.40 -6.74 2.09
CA HIS A 102 6.97 -8.02 1.52
C HIS A 102 5.70 -8.55 2.19
N GLU A 103 5.61 -8.51 3.52
CA GLU A 103 4.45 -8.96 4.28
C GLU A 103 3.19 -8.17 3.89
N LEU A 104 3.28 -6.85 3.79
CA LEU A 104 2.15 -6.04 3.31
C LEU A 104 1.75 -6.45 1.90
N GLY A 105 2.70 -6.57 0.97
CA GLY A 105 2.41 -6.96 -0.40
C GLY A 105 1.74 -8.34 -0.50
N GLN A 106 2.22 -9.32 0.26
CA GLN A 106 1.64 -10.65 0.32
C GLN A 106 0.22 -10.64 0.89
N ASN A 107 -0.01 -9.92 1.99
CA ASN A 107 -1.32 -9.81 2.61
C ASN A 107 -2.35 -9.18 1.65
N VAL A 108 -1.98 -8.09 0.96
CA VAL A 108 -2.89 -7.42 0.01
C VAL A 108 -3.18 -8.32 -1.19
N ILE A 109 -2.19 -9.07 -1.72
CA ILE A 109 -2.39 -10.04 -2.79
C ILE A 109 -3.37 -11.14 -2.36
N GLN A 110 -3.13 -11.78 -1.21
CA GLN A 110 -3.96 -12.87 -0.70
C GLN A 110 -5.42 -12.42 -0.52
N ASN A 111 -5.62 -11.20 -0.03
CA ASN A 111 -6.95 -10.66 0.21
C ASN A 111 -7.72 -10.39 -1.09
N ILE A 112 -7.07 -9.83 -2.11
CA ILE A 112 -7.69 -9.65 -3.44
C ILE A 112 -8.00 -11.01 -4.08
N GLU A 113 -7.09 -11.98 -3.99
CA GLU A 113 -7.34 -13.33 -4.52
C GLU A 113 -8.51 -14.03 -3.81
N MET A 114 -8.66 -13.81 -2.50
CA MET A 114 -9.79 -14.33 -1.71
C MET A 114 -11.12 -13.68 -2.13
N MET A 115 -11.15 -12.36 -2.35
CA MET A 115 -12.34 -11.64 -2.79
C MET A 115 -12.80 -12.10 -4.18
N GLU A 116 -11.88 -12.30 -5.12
CA GLU A 116 -12.18 -12.83 -6.46
C GLU A 116 -12.75 -14.26 -6.40
N GLY A 117 -12.37 -15.04 -5.38
CA GLY A 117 -12.92 -16.35 -5.09
C GLY A 117 -14.33 -16.34 -4.47
N GLY A 118 -14.93 -15.15 -4.27
CA GLY A 118 -16.24 -14.98 -3.63
C GLY A 118 -16.17 -14.90 -2.10
N GLY A 119 -14.98 -14.73 -1.52
CA GLY A 119 -14.81 -14.47 -0.08
C GLY A 119 -15.20 -13.06 0.32
N SER A 120 -15.59 -12.87 1.57
CA SER A 120 -15.95 -11.55 2.12
C SER A 120 -14.76 -10.87 2.80
N LEU A 121 -14.70 -9.54 2.73
CA LEU A 121 -13.77 -8.74 3.53
C LEU A 121 -14.06 -8.83 5.04
N SER A 122 -15.29 -9.20 5.43
CA SER A 122 -15.65 -9.46 6.83
C SER A 122 -14.96 -10.68 7.43
N ASP A 123 -14.46 -11.58 6.58
CA ASP A 123 -13.80 -12.82 6.98
C ASP A 123 -12.27 -12.64 7.08
N LEU A 124 -11.76 -11.43 6.82
CA LEU A 124 -10.34 -11.13 6.86
C LEU A 124 -9.90 -10.75 8.28
N ASP A 125 -9.20 -11.67 8.92
CA ASP A 125 -8.26 -11.31 9.98
C ASP A 125 -7.05 -10.62 9.34
N VAL A 126 -6.97 -9.30 9.46
CA VAL A 126 -5.80 -8.54 9.02
C VAL A 126 -4.63 -8.88 9.93
N SER A 127 -3.80 -9.82 9.49
CA SER A 127 -2.52 -10.10 10.15
C SER A 127 -1.56 -8.94 9.84
N LEU A 128 -1.51 -7.96 10.73
CA LEU A 128 -0.56 -6.86 10.61
C LEU A 128 0.87 -7.38 10.83
N PRO A 129 1.86 -6.92 10.05
CA PRO A 129 3.27 -7.13 10.32
C PRO A 129 3.59 -6.90 11.79
N SER A 130 4.52 -7.69 12.34
CA SER A 130 4.92 -7.54 13.74
C SER A 130 5.38 -6.11 14.04
N LEU A 131 4.62 -5.40 14.86
CA LEU A 131 4.89 -4.02 15.29
C LEU A 131 5.70 -3.96 16.60
N HIS A 132 6.57 -4.94 16.85
CA HIS A 132 7.30 -5.02 18.12
C HIS A 132 8.64 -4.25 18.10
N GLY A 133 8.80 -3.32 19.07
CA GLY A 133 10.11 -2.81 19.51
C GLY A 133 10.71 -1.64 18.72
N ASN A 134 12.04 -1.60 18.65
CA ASN A 134 12.84 -0.47 18.13
C ASN A 134 12.81 -0.27 16.60
N HIS A 135 11.96 -1.01 15.88
CA HIS A 135 11.95 -1.02 14.41
C HIS A 135 10.62 -0.55 13.80
N THR A 136 9.70 -0.02 14.60
CA THR A 136 8.40 0.49 14.15
C THR A 136 8.50 1.44 12.96
N THR A 137 9.39 2.42 12.99
CA THR A 137 9.57 3.37 11.88
C THR A 137 10.04 2.68 10.60
N ALA A 138 10.93 1.67 10.71
CA ALA A 138 11.38 0.90 9.55
C ALA A 138 10.25 0.09 8.93
N THR A 139 9.41 -0.53 9.77
CA THR A 139 8.21 -1.26 9.36
C THR A 139 7.23 -0.35 8.60
N LEU A 140 6.96 0.83 9.15
CA LEU A 140 6.06 1.81 8.52
C LEU A 140 6.60 2.35 7.21
N ILE A 141 7.91 2.61 7.13
CA ILE A 141 8.56 3.04 5.87
C ILE A 141 8.50 1.93 4.82
N GLY A 142 8.69 0.66 5.20
CA GLY A 142 8.53 -0.47 4.29
C GLY A 142 7.12 -0.56 3.71
N ALA A 143 6.10 -0.43 4.55
CA ALA A 143 4.69 -0.38 4.16
C ALA A 143 4.37 0.81 3.23
N ALA A 144 4.83 2.01 3.59
CA ALA A 144 4.66 3.21 2.79
C ALA A 144 5.36 3.08 1.41
N THR A 145 6.53 2.45 1.38
CA THR A 145 7.29 2.22 0.15
C THR A 145 6.56 1.27 -0.79
N PHE A 146 5.97 0.18 -0.27
CA PHE A 146 5.14 -0.72 -1.05
C PHE A 146 3.94 0.03 -1.65
N THR A 147 3.20 0.74 -0.81
CA THR A 147 2.02 1.52 -1.20
C THR A 147 2.37 2.57 -2.27
N SER A 148 3.51 3.25 -2.12
CA SER A 148 4.02 4.21 -3.11
C SER A 148 4.44 3.53 -4.42
N GLY A 149 4.96 2.31 -4.34
CA GLY A 149 5.27 1.47 -5.50
C GLY A 149 4.04 1.22 -6.36
N LEU A 150 2.88 0.95 -5.74
CA LEU A 150 1.61 0.79 -6.45
C LEU A 150 1.27 2.06 -7.25
N ILE A 151 1.27 3.25 -6.61
CA ILE A 151 1.01 4.52 -7.31
C ILE A 151 1.97 4.74 -8.49
N ARG A 152 3.26 4.38 -8.34
CA ARG A 152 4.24 4.48 -9.44
C ARG A 152 3.93 3.54 -10.59
N VAL A 153 3.54 2.30 -10.32
CA VAL A 153 3.16 1.34 -11.37
C VAL A 153 1.92 1.80 -12.12
N GLU A 154 0.91 2.32 -11.42
CA GLU A 154 -0.27 2.91 -12.06
C GLU A 154 0.11 4.12 -12.93
N ALA A 155 0.92 5.04 -12.41
CA ALA A 155 1.40 6.21 -13.14
C ALA A 155 2.14 5.81 -14.43
N LEU A 156 3.03 4.81 -14.37
CA LEU A 156 3.71 4.27 -15.53
C LEU A 156 2.74 3.66 -16.55
N THR A 157 1.75 2.91 -16.07
CA THR A 157 0.75 2.26 -16.93
C THR A 157 -0.14 3.27 -17.63
N ARG A 158 -0.59 4.31 -16.91
CA ARG A 158 -1.43 5.40 -17.44
C ARG A 158 -0.63 6.44 -18.22
N LYS A 159 0.69 6.47 -18.09
CA LYS A 159 1.59 7.52 -18.61
C LYS A 159 1.27 8.91 -18.04
N GLU A 160 1.01 8.95 -16.73
CA GLU A 160 0.67 10.14 -15.96
C GLU A 160 1.74 10.40 -14.88
N SER A 161 1.70 11.58 -14.23
CA SER A 161 2.54 11.83 -13.06
C SER A 161 2.02 11.04 -11.85
N SER A 162 2.91 10.61 -10.95
CA SER A 162 2.50 9.95 -9.71
C SER A 162 1.62 10.84 -8.82
N GLY A 163 1.81 12.16 -8.89
CA GLY A 163 0.97 13.13 -8.16
C GLY A 163 -0.47 13.17 -8.69
N ASP A 164 -0.67 13.13 -10.02
CA ASP A 164 -2.00 13.10 -10.62
C ASP A 164 -2.76 11.83 -10.25
N VAL A 165 -2.07 10.68 -10.27
CA VAL A 165 -2.64 9.40 -9.84
C VAL A 165 -3.02 9.42 -8.35
N LEU A 166 -2.15 9.95 -7.49
CA LEU A 166 -2.45 10.09 -6.07
C LEU A 166 -3.67 11.00 -5.83
N ASN A 167 -3.77 12.11 -6.56
CA ASN A 167 -4.92 13.03 -6.48
C ASN A 167 -6.22 12.38 -6.97
N ARG A 168 -6.16 11.51 -7.98
CA ARG A 168 -7.32 10.73 -8.43
C ARG A 168 -7.84 9.82 -7.33
N HIS A 169 -6.94 9.11 -6.64
CA HIS A 169 -7.31 8.27 -5.51
C HIS A 169 -7.85 9.08 -4.33
N ARG A 170 -7.27 10.24 -4.02
CA ARG A 170 -7.82 11.19 -3.04
C ARG A 170 -9.27 11.57 -3.39
N ALA A 171 -9.53 11.91 -4.65
CA ALA A 171 -10.86 12.30 -5.10
C ALA A 171 -11.87 11.14 -5.05
N ARG A 172 -11.46 9.92 -5.42
CA ARG A 172 -12.29 8.71 -5.33
C ARG A 172 -12.70 8.42 -3.89
N LEU A 173 -11.75 8.43 -2.97
CA LEU A 173 -12.01 8.19 -1.54
C LEU A 173 -12.92 9.26 -0.95
N ALA A 174 -12.71 10.54 -1.29
CA ALA A 174 -13.59 11.63 -0.86
C ALA A 174 -15.04 11.45 -1.36
N ALA A 175 -15.22 10.96 -2.59
CA ALA A 175 -16.53 10.69 -3.17
C ALA A 175 -17.25 9.51 -2.50
N GLN A 176 -16.51 8.52 -1.97
CA GLN A 176 -17.10 7.38 -1.24
C GLN A 176 -17.54 7.74 0.19
N MET A 177 -17.06 8.87 0.72
CA MET A 177 -17.41 9.37 2.05
C MET A 177 -18.59 10.36 2.04
N ALA A 178 -18.99 10.84 0.87
CA ALA A 178 -20.10 11.79 0.67
C ALA A 178 -21.43 11.06 0.49
#